data_AF-A0A4R5YBV7-F1
#
_entry.id   AF-A0A4R5YBV7-F1
#
_cell.length_a   1.000
_cell.length_b   1.000
_cell.length_c   1.000
_cell.angle_alpha   90.00
_cell.angle_beta   90.00
_cell.angle_gamma   90.00
#
_symmetry.space_group_name_H-M   'P 1'
#
loop_
_entity.id
_entity.type
_entity.pdbx_description
1 polymer ?
#
loop_
_entity_poly.entity_id
_entity_poly.type
_entity_poly.pdbx_seq_one_letter_code
_entity_poly.pdbx_strand_id
1 'polypeptide(L)'
;MATEELPLETLQTHAALALTIAAQSIGTTKVGAVIVRGEEVVATGCKGEVAGLHAEQVALDKATDAGADLSACTILTTLEPCANSRTGRVSCAELIVRAKIPVIYIGVYDRNAQVYRLGWKHLIESGVAVKDFPSDLRASAETLAQPFAEHFTSGTGLSGGAKFDFTQNGGLFTIRRDDTPEAPAWETRWTNCSADAIYAYGGYAGVVAHARFATGFAQIDDPAALDYGGSSARIPVRGVAVFRNDRKFVLCRVEAIEPTPDYGGGLHASVKITWEIREP
;
A
#
# COMPACT_ATOMS: atom_id res chain seq x y z
N MET A 1 -6.10 -25.02 -20.88
CA MET A 1 -5.31 -24.68 -22.09
C MET A 1 -4.15 -23.83 -21.62
N ALA A 2 -2.93 -24.16 -22.00
CA ALA A 2 -1.76 -23.40 -21.59
C ALA A 2 -1.91 -21.97 -22.11
N THR A 3 -1.95 -21.00 -21.19
CA THR A 3 -1.90 -19.59 -21.51
C THR A 3 -0.49 -19.30 -22.03
N GLU A 4 -0.36 -19.16 -23.34
CA GLU A 4 0.95 -18.92 -23.97
C GLU A 4 1.55 -17.64 -23.38
N GLU A 5 2.77 -17.74 -22.84
CA GLU A 5 3.48 -16.59 -22.31
C GLU A 5 3.85 -15.65 -23.46
N LEU A 6 3.72 -14.35 -23.22
CA LEU A 6 4.29 -13.37 -24.14
C LEU A 6 5.81 -13.59 -24.24
N PRO A 7 6.39 -13.63 -25.44
CA PRO A 7 7.84 -13.60 -25.60
C PRO A 7 8.44 -12.44 -24.81
N LEU A 8 9.63 -12.62 -24.25
CA LEU A 8 10.23 -11.65 -23.33
C LEU A 8 10.32 -10.24 -23.93
N GLU A 9 10.69 -10.13 -25.21
CA GLU A 9 10.78 -8.85 -25.93
C GLU A 9 9.42 -8.16 -26.08
N THR A 10 8.37 -8.93 -26.39
CA THR A 10 6.98 -8.46 -26.45
C THR A 10 6.50 -7.99 -25.07
N LEU A 11 6.77 -8.78 -24.02
CA LEU A 11 6.46 -8.42 -22.64
C LEU A 11 7.16 -7.12 -22.22
N GLN A 12 8.46 -6.97 -22.50
CA GLN A 12 9.21 -5.77 -22.17
C GLN A 12 8.64 -4.53 -22.88
N THR A 13 8.32 -4.66 -24.17
CA THR A 13 7.74 -3.58 -24.97
C THR A 13 6.40 -3.12 -24.39
N HIS A 14 5.49 -4.05 -24.07
CA HIS A 14 4.18 -3.69 -23.54
C HIS A 14 4.21 -3.24 -22.07
N ALA A 15 5.11 -3.77 -21.26
CA ALA A 15 5.32 -3.30 -19.89
C ALA A 15 5.89 -1.87 -19.87
N ALA A 16 6.82 -1.55 -20.78
CA ALA A 16 7.33 -0.20 -20.97
C ALA A 16 6.23 0.77 -21.47
N LEU A 17 5.35 0.29 -22.36
CA LEU A 17 4.16 1.05 -22.75
C LEU A 17 3.24 1.31 -21.55
N ALA A 18 2.97 0.31 -20.71
CA ALA A 18 2.13 0.49 -19.52
C ALA A 18 2.69 1.56 -18.57
N LEU A 19 4.01 1.62 -18.39
CA LEU A 19 4.69 2.70 -17.64
C LEU A 19 4.52 4.07 -18.30
N THR A 20 4.66 4.14 -19.62
CA THR A 20 4.45 5.38 -20.39
C THR A 20 3.01 5.89 -20.26
N ILE A 21 2.03 4.99 -20.31
CA ILE A 21 0.61 5.30 -20.10
C ILE A 21 0.38 5.72 -18.65
N ALA A 22 0.99 5.04 -17.67
CA ALA A 22 0.86 5.38 -16.26
C ALA A 22 1.35 6.79 -15.93
N ALA A 23 2.41 7.27 -16.59
CA ALA A 23 2.95 8.62 -16.44
C ALA A 23 1.93 9.72 -16.80
N GLN A 24 0.93 9.41 -17.64
CA GLN A 24 -0.14 10.32 -18.05
C GLN A 24 -1.24 10.47 -16.99
N SER A 25 -1.20 9.68 -15.91
CA SER A 25 -2.23 9.72 -14.87
C SER A 25 -2.33 11.07 -14.16
N ILE A 26 -3.54 11.46 -13.78
CA ILE A 26 -3.79 12.69 -13.01
C ILE A 26 -3.64 12.42 -11.51
N GLY A 27 -2.92 13.29 -10.80
CA GLY A 27 -2.69 13.19 -9.35
C GLY A 27 -1.43 12.38 -8.98
N THR A 28 -1.35 11.97 -7.70
CA THR A 28 -0.17 11.29 -7.12
C THR A 28 -0.14 9.79 -7.39
N THR A 29 -1.30 9.17 -7.66
CA THR A 29 -1.40 7.75 -7.99
C THR A 29 -1.25 7.55 -9.49
N LYS A 30 -0.10 7.01 -9.91
CA LYS A 30 0.23 6.77 -11.32
C LYS A 30 0.00 5.30 -11.67
N VAL A 31 -1.03 5.03 -12.47
CA VAL A 31 -1.38 3.66 -12.88
C VAL A 31 -1.70 3.64 -14.36
N GLY A 32 -1.12 2.69 -15.08
CA GLY A 32 -1.37 2.44 -16.49
C GLY A 32 -1.70 0.97 -16.70
N ALA A 33 -2.64 0.73 -17.61
CA ALA A 33 -3.06 -0.60 -18.03
C ALA A 33 -2.99 -0.69 -19.56
N VAL A 34 -2.52 -1.83 -20.06
CA VAL A 34 -2.45 -2.16 -21.49
C VAL A 34 -3.04 -3.54 -21.68
N ILE A 35 -4.03 -3.67 -22.54
CA ILE A 35 -4.59 -4.94 -22.97
C ILE A 35 -4.00 -5.26 -24.34
N VAL A 36 -3.45 -6.48 -24.48
CA VAL A 36 -2.79 -6.95 -25.69
C VAL A 36 -3.34 -8.29 -26.13
N ARG A 37 -3.22 -8.58 -27.42
CA ARG A 37 -3.43 -9.89 -28.03
C ARG A 37 -2.19 -10.25 -28.83
N GLY A 38 -1.33 -11.10 -28.27
CA GLY A 38 0.02 -11.29 -28.80
C GLY A 38 0.81 -9.99 -28.75
N GLU A 39 1.26 -9.51 -29.92
CA GLU A 39 2.01 -8.26 -30.08
C GLU A 39 1.09 -7.03 -30.31
N GLU A 40 -0.20 -7.24 -30.56
CA GLU A 40 -1.14 -6.17 -30.86
C GLU A 40 -1.69 -5.54 -29.58
N VAL A 41 -1.61 -4.21 -29.50
CA VAL A 41 -2.28 -3.45 -28.43
C VAL A 41 -3.75 -3.28 -28.79
N VAL A 42 -4.63 -3.85 -27.95
CA VAL A 42 -6.09 -3.77 -28.10
C VAL A 42 -6.62 -2.48 -27.48
N ALA A 43 -6.18 -2.16 -26.28
CA ALA A 43 -6.60 -0.95 -25.57
C ALA A 43 -5.59 -0.55 -24.49
N THR A 44 -5.64 0.73 -24.11
CA THR A 44 -4.86 1.27 -22.99
C THR A 44 -5.75 2.10 -22.07
N GLY A 45 -5.33 2.29 -20.82
CA GLY A 45 -6.00 3.19 -19.89
C GLY A 45 -5.04 3.69 -18.82
N CYS A 46 -5.22 4.94 -18.38
CA CYS A 46 -4.50 5.48 -17.23
C CYS A 46 -5.44 6.04 -16.16
N LYS A 47 -4.93 6.16 -14.92
CA LYS A 47 -5.73 6.68 -13.81
C LYS A 47 -6.08 8.16 -14.05
N GLY A 48 -7.37 8.46 -14.06
CA GLY A 48 -7.87 9.82 -14.28
C GLY A 48 -8.15 10.16 -15.74
N GLU A 49 -7.94 9.23 -16.67
CA GLU A 49 -8.33 9.42 -18.08
C GLU A 49 -9.86 9.62 -18.22
N VAL A 50 -10.63 8.73 -17.58
CA VAL A 50 -12.07 8.88 -17.41
C VAL A 50 -12.32 9.21 -15.94
N ALA A 51 -13.07 10.28 -15.69
CA ALA A 51 -13.32 10.78 -14.35
C ALA A 51 -13.86 9.68 -13.42
N GLY A 52 -13.10 9.40 -12.36
CA GLY A 52 -13.45 8.41 -11.37
C GLY A 52 -13.10 6.97 -11.71
N LEU A 53 -12.69 6.62 -12.92
CA LEU A 53 -12.35 5.22 -13.24
C LEU A 53 -10.87 4.89 -12.96
N HIS A 54 -10.61 3.60 -12.77
CA HIS A 54 -9.26 3.04 -12.65
C HIS A 54 -8.69 2.72 -14.04
N ALA A 55 -7.36 2.62 -14.14
CA ALA A 55 -6.68 2.39 -15.41
C ALA A 55 -7.15 1.10 -16.09
N GLU A 56 -7.26 0.01 -15.32
CA GLU A 56 -7.71 -1.30 -15.78
C GLU A 56 -9.14 -1.24 -16.28
N GLN A 57 -10.01 -0.53 -15.57
CA GLN A 57 -11.40 -0.37 -15.99
C GLN A 57 -11.50 0.44 -17.30
N VAL A 58 -10.74 1.53 -17.43
CA VAL A 58 -10.70 2.32 -18.68
C VAL A 58 -10.24 1.46 -19.85
N ALA A 59 -9.19 0.65 -19.68
CA ALA A 59 -8.70 -0.22 -20.74
C ALA A 59 -9.73 -1.30 -21.12
N LEU A 60 -10.39 -1.92 -20.14
CA LEU A 60 -11.43 -2.92 -20.34
C LEU A 60 -12.66 -2.35 -21.05
N ASP A 61 -13.12 -1.18 -20.64
CA ASP A 61 -14.28 -0.51 -21.22
C ASP A 61 -14.00 -0.19 -22.71
N LYS A 62 -12.85 0.42 -23.02
CA LYS A 62 -12.44 0.69 -24.41
C LYS A 62 -12.32 -0.56 -25.27
N ALA A 63 -11.73 -1.63 -24.74
CA ALA A 63 -11.59 -2.88 -25.47
C ALA A 63 -12.97 -3.52 -25.75
N THR A 64 -13.88 -3.43 -24.79
CA THR A 64 -15.26 -3.92 -24.93
C THR A 64 -16.02 -3.09 -25.97
N ASP A 65 -15.91 -1.76 -25.93
CA ASP A 65 -16.53 -0.85 -26.89
C ASP A 65 -16.00 -1.08 -28.32
N ALA A 66 -14.73 -1.47 -28.46
CA ALA A 66 -14.13 -1.86 -29.73
C ALA A 66 -14.55 -3.27 -30.21
N GLY A 67 -15.36 -4.00 -29.44
CA GLY A 67 -15.80 -5.36 -29.77
C GLY A 67 -14.71 -6.43 -29.66
N ALA A 68 -13.66 -6.17 -28.86
CA ALA A 68 -12.58 -7.12 -28.70
C ALA A 68 -12.99 -8.34 -27.86
N ASP A 69 -12.62 -9.53 -28.33
CA ASP A 69 -12.68 -10.75 -27.51
C ASP A 69 -11.53 -10.76 -26.50
N LEU A 70 -11.86 -10.40 -25.25
CA LEU A 70 -10.91 -10.33 -24.14
C LEU A 70 -10.44 -11.70 -23.63
N SER A 71 -11.12 -12.79 -23.99
CA SER A 71 -10.73 -14.14 -23.55
C SER A 71 -9.44 -14.66 -24.18
N ALA A 72 -9.00 -14.02 -25.26
CA ALA A 72 -7.73 -14.27 -25.94
C ALA A 72 -6.67 -13.18 -25.64
N CYS A 73 -6.92 -12.30 -24.67
CA CYS A 73 -6.05 -11.17 -24.37
C CYS A 73 -5.21 -11.38 -23.10
N THR A 74 -4.17 -10.57 -22.95
CA THR A 74 -3.37 -10.41 -21.74
C THR A 74 -3.50 -8.96 -21.28
N ILE A 75 -3.59 -8.73 -19.97
CA ILE A 75 -3.54 -7.37 -19.40
C ILE A 75 -2.24 -7.13 -18.65
N LEU A 76 -1.59 -5.99 -18.88
CA LEU A 76 -0.43 -5.53 -18.14
C LEU A 76 -0.86 -4.29 -17.35
N THR A 77 -0.65 -4.29 -16.03
CA THR A 77 -0.95 -3.14 -15.16
C THR A 77 0.26 -2.79 -14.30
N THR A 78 0.53 -1.49 -14.13
CA THR A 78 1.73 -1.03 -13.40
C THR A 78 1.60 -1.17 -11.88
N LEU A 79 0.38 -1.31 -11.35
CA LEU A 79 0.09 -1.46 -9.92
C LEU A 79 -0.93 -2.59 -9.73
N GLU A 80 -0.83 -3.35 -8.65
CA GLU A 80 -1.75 -4.43 -8.32
C GLU A 80 -3.22 -3.97 -8.41
N PRO A 81 -4.08 -4.69 -9.15
CA PRO A 81 -5.48 -4.32 -9.28
C PRO A 81 -6.19 -4.50 -7.96
N CYS A 82 -7.02 -3.53 -7.58
CA CYS A 82 -7.75 -3.62 -6.33
C CYS A 82 -8.71 -4.82 -6.31
N ALA A 83 -8.89 -5.43 -5.13
CA ALA A 83 -9.85 -6.51 -4.90
C ALA A 83 -11.03 -6.12 -4.00
N ASN A 84 -10.92 -5.04 -3.24
CA ASN A 84 -11.99 -4.58 -2.36
C ASN A 84 -12.95 -3.61 -3.08
N SER A 85 -14.24 -3.63 -2.71
CA SER A 85 -15.30 -2.81 -3.31
C SER A 85 -15.65 -1.58 -2.47
N ARG A 86 -14.67 -0.94 -1.79
CA ARG A 86 -14.96 0.12 -0.80
C ARG A 86 -15.79 1.30 -1.32
N THR A 87 -15.78 1.54 -2.63
CA THR A 87 -16.53 2.63 -3.28
C THR A 87 -17.89 2.18 -3.82
N GLY A 88 -18.34 0.97 -3.52
CA GLY A 88 -19.52 0.35 -4.12
C GLY A 88 -19.31 -0.08 -5.58
N ARG A 89 -18.09 0.08 -6.10
CA ARG A 89 -17.70 -0.33 -7.46
C ARG A 89 -17.21 -1.77 -7.47
N VAL A 90 -17.40 -2.43 -8.60
CA VAL A 90 -16.75 -3.70 -8.89
C VAL A 90 -15.24 -3.48 -8.88
N SER A 91 -14.51 -4.33 -8.18
CA SER A 91 -13.06 -4.20 -8.04
C SER A 91 -12.36 -4.51 -9.39
N CYS A 92 -11.17 -3.96 -9.62
CA CYS A 92 -10.45 -4.17 -10.88
C CYS A 92 -10.11 -5.65 -11.10
N ALA A 93 -9.72 -6.37 -10.03
CA ALA A 93 -9.48 -7.80 -10.09
C ALA A 93 -10.74 -8.57 -10.53
N GLU A 94 -11.92 -8.20 -10.00
CA GLU A 94 -13.20 -8.80 -10.40
C GLU A 94 -13.61 -8.43 -11.84
N LEU A 95 -13.34 -7.20 -12.29
CA LEU A 95 -13.58 -6.79 -13.68
C LEU A 95 -12.74 -7.62 -14.66
N ILE A 96 -11.48 -7.88 -14.35
CA ILE A 96 -10.58 -8.73 -15.16
C ILE A 96 -11.12 -10.16 -15.24
N VAL A 97 -11.58 -10.72 -14.12
CA VAL A 97 -12.20 -12.06 -14.07
C VAL A 97 -13.46 -12.11 -14.93
N ARG A 98 -14.35 -11.11 -14.82
CA ARG A 98 -15.58 -11.02 -15.64
C ARG A 98 -15.30 -10.87 -17.13
N ALA A 99 -14.23 -10.17 -17.49
CA ALA A 99 -13.75 -10.05 -18.85
C ALA A 99 -13.14 -11.36 -19.39
N LYS A 100 -12.96 -12.37 -18.53
CA LYS A 100 -12.37 -13.68 -18.85
C LYS A 100 -10.95 -13.58 -19.39
N ILE A 101 -10.22 -12.53 -19.01
CA ILE A 101 -8.81 -12.39 -19.37
C ILE A 101 -8.00 -13.47 -18.64
N PRO A 102 -7.31 -14.37 -19.36
CA PRO A 102 -6.62 -15.50 -18.75
C PRO A 102 -5.28 -15.15 -18.08
N VAL A 103 -4.63 -14.05 -18.48
CA VAL A 103 -3.28 -13.68 -17.99
C VAL A 103 -3.21 -12.21 -17.63
N ILE A 104 -2.58 -11.92 -16.49
CA ILE A 104 -2.22 -10.57 -16.07
C ILE A 104 -0.74 -10.49 -15.68
N TYR A 105 -0.09 -9.42 -16.11
CA TYR A 105 1.23 -9.02 -15.62
C TYR A 105 1.09 -7.79 -14.72
N ILE A 106 1.71 -7.82 -13.54
CA ILE A 106 1.68 -6.76 -12.53
C ILE A 106 3.07 -6.13 -12.38
N GLY A 107 3.13 -4.80 -12.40
CA GLY A 107 4.34 -4.03 -12.17
C GLY A 107 4.80 -4.08 -10.72
N VAL A 108 3.98 -3.57 -9.80
CA VAL A 108 4.25 -3.59 -8.36
C VAL A 108 3.02 -3.96 -7.55
N TYR A 109 3.23 -4.51 -6.35
CA TYR A 109 2.14 -4.78 -5.42
C TYR A 109 1.74 -3.52 -4.64
N ASP A 110 0.45 -3.40 -4.32
CA ASP A 110 -0.10 -2.23 -3.63
C ASP A 110 0.33 -2.25 -2.15
N ARG A 111 0.88 -1.13 -1.65
CA ARG A 111 1.29 -1.00 -0.23
C ARG A 111 0.14 -0.69 0.73
N ASN A 112 -1.05 -0.45 0.21
CA ASN A 112 -2.23 -0.28 1.03
C ASN A 112 -2.54 -1.59 1.74
N ALA A 113 -2.53 -1.57 3.08
CA ALA A 113 -2.79 -2.73 3.93
C ALA A 113 -4.14 -3.42 3.70
N GLN A 114 -5.05 -2.74 3.00
CA GLN A 114 -6.39 -3.26 2.69
C GLN A 114 -6.49 -3.84 1.27
N VAL A 115 -5.43 -3.71 0.47
CA VAL A 115 -5.36 -4.18 -0.91
C VAL A 115 -4.22 -5.17 -1.09
N TYR A 116 -3.11 -5.00 -0.37
CA TYR A 116 -1.89 -5.78 -0.54
C TYR A 116 -2.18 -7.28 -0.69
N ARG A 117 -1.79 -7.83 -1.85
CA ARG A 117 -1.92 -9.24 -2.22
C ARG A 117 -3.35 -9.76 -2.34
N LEU A 118 -4.38 -8.95 -2.14
CA LEU A 118 -5.76 -9.39 -2.34
C LEU A 118 -6.14 -9.46 -3.81
N GLY A 119 -5.68 -8.50 -4.62
CA GLY A 119 -5.87 -8.51 -6.07
C GLY A 119 -5.27 -9.78 -6.65
N TRP A 120 -4.00 -9.99 -6.31
CA TRP A 120 -3.26 -11.18 -6.68
C TRP A 120 -3.96 -12.47 -6.26
N LYS A 121 -4.42 -12.55 -5.00
CA LYS A 121 -5.12 -13.73 -4.47
C LYS A 121 -6.43 -14.00 -5.22
N HIS A 122 -7.28 -12.98 -5.37
CA HIS A 122 -8.58 -13.09 -6.04
C HIS A 122 -8.43 -13.60 -7.47
N LEU A 123 -7.44 -13.07 -8.20
CA LEU A 123 -7.16 -13.46 -9.59
C LEU A 123 -6.77 -14.94 -9.69
N ILE A 124 -5.86 -15.41 -8.82
CA ILE A 124 -5.42 -16.82 -8.82
C ILE A 124 -6.55 -17.76 -8.42
N GLU A 125 -7.31 -17.41 -7.37
CA GLU A 125 -8.47 -18.20 -6.94
C GLU A 125 -9.56 -18.27 -8.02
N SER A 126 -9.61 -17.27 -8.90
CA SER A 126 -10.50 -17.23 -10.07
C SER A 126 -9.91 -17.88 -11.33
N GLY A 127 -8.72 -18.47 -11.26
CA GLY A 127 -8.07 -19.17 -12.37
C GLY A 127 -7.34 -18.28 -13.38
N VAL A 128 -7.10 -17.00 -13.06
CA VAL A 128 -6.28 -16.09 -13.87
C VAL A 128 -4.80 -16.31 -13.54
N ALA A 129 -3.96 -16.47 -14.56
CA ALA A 129 -2.52 -16.56 -14.39
C ALA A 129 -1.93 -15.18 -14.09
N VAL A 130 -1.41 -15.01 -12.87
CA VAL A 130 -0.78 -13.76 -12.43
C VAL A 130 0.74 -13.87 -12.54
N LYS A 131 1.35 -12.89 -13.22
CA LYS A 131 2.78 -12.82 -13.50
C LYS A 131 3.32 -11.43 -13.14
N ASP A 132 4.63 -11.33 -13.02
CA ASP A 132 5.30 -10.07 -12.69
C ASP A 132 5.92 -9.44 -13.94
N PHE A 133 6.05 -8.12 -13.94
CA PHE A 133 6.87 -7.42 -14.95
C PHE A 133 8.35 -7.88 -14.89
N PRO A 134 9.10 -7.72 -16.00
CA PRO A 134 10.56 -7.83 -15.99
C PRO A 134 11.19 -7.01 -14.87
N SER A 135 12.26 -7.50 -14.26
CA SER A 135 12.84 -6.92 -13.03
C SER A 135 13.28 -5.46 -13.17
N ASP A 136 13.82 -5.10 -14.33
CA ASP A 136 14.20 -3.73 -14.70
C ASP A 136 12.99 -2.80 -14.75
N LEU A 137 11.90 -3.26 -15.37
CA LEU A 137 10.66 -2.50 -15.47
C LEU A 137 9.87 -2.44 -14.15
N ARG A 138 10.04 -3.44 -13.26
CA ARG A 138 9.52 -3.36 -11.88
C ARG A 138 10.15 -2.23 -11.09
N ALA A 139 11.47 -2.01 -11.21
CA ALA A 139 12.12 -0.87 -10.56
C ALA A 139 11.57 0.48 -11.06
N SER A 140 11.28 0.58 -12.36
CA SER A 140 10.59 1.76 -12.92
C SER A 140 9.16 1.91 -12.39
N ALA A 141 8.40 0.81 -12.29
CA ALA A 141 7.06 0.81 -11.74
C ALA A 141 7.05 1.22 -10.26
N GLU A 142 8.04 0.78 -9.46
CA GLU A 142 8.22 1.16 -8.06
C GLU A 142 8.49 2.65 -7.91
N THR A 143 9.38 3.19 -8.74
CA THR A 143 9.68 4.63 -8.78
C THR A 143 8.41 5.44 -9.09
N LEU A 144 7.61 4.97 -10.06
CA LEU A 144 6.40 5.66 -10.46
C LEU A 144 5.29 5.57 -9.39
N ALA A 145 5.21 4.46 -8.66
CA ALA A 145 4.25 4.24 -7.57
C ALA A 145 4.68 4.90 -6.24
N GLN A 146 5.94 5.35 -6.12
CA GLN A 146 6.52 5.86 -4.87
C GLN A 146 5.67 6.95 -4.19
N PRO A 147 5.18 8.00 -4.87
CA PRO A 147 4.38 9.03 -4.20
C PRO A 147 3.08 8.49 -3.57
N PHE A 148 2.48 7.46 -4.17
CA PHE A 148 1.32 6.78 -3.59
C PHE A 148 1.73 5.86 -2.43
N ALA A 149 2.84 5.13 -2.57
CA ALA A 149 3.38 4.26 -1.53
C ALA A 149 3.74 5.04 -0.25
N GLU A 150 4.23 6.27 -0.38
CA GLU A 150 4.62 7.14 0.73
C GLU A 150 3.45 7.46 1.68
N HIS A 151 2.20 7.44 1.21
CA HIS A 151 1.01 7.58 2.05
C HIS A 151 0.85 6.46 3.09
N PHE A 152 1.48 5.31 2.87
CA PHE A 152 1.43 4.14 3.77
C PHE A 152 2.72 3.96 4.56
N THR A 153 3.78 4.71 4.25
CA THR A 153 5.06 4.62 4.96
C THR A 153 5.45 5.90 5.68
N SER A 154 4.71 6.99 5.47
CA SER A 154 4.95 8.23 6.19
C SER A 154 3.74 9.14 6.32
N GLY A 155 3.82 10.08 7.26
CA GLY A 155 2.87 11.16 7.45
C GLY A 155 3.57 12.44 7.86
N THR A 156 2.99 13.59 7.47
CA THR A 156 3.50 14.91 7.79
C THR A 156 2.45 15.69 8.59
N GLY A 157 2.88 16.47 9.58
CA GLY A 157 2.06 17.43 10.31
C GLY A 157 2.09 17.23 11.83
N LEU A 158 1.78 18.31 12.57
CA LEU A 158 1.73 18.30 14.04
C LEU A 158 0.74 17.28 14.60
N SER A 159 -0.28 16.91 13.84
CA SER A 159 -1.16 15.78 14.16
C SER A 159 -1.64 15.11 12.88
N GLY A 160 -2.07 13.86 12.99
CA GLY A 160 -2.60 13.11 11.86
C GLY A 160 -2.97 11.68 12.20
N GLY A 161 -3.20 10.86 11.18
CA GLY A 161 -3.44 9.44 11.34
C GLY A 161 -3.14 8.65 10.08
N ALA A 162 -2.80 7.38 10.25
CA ALA A 162 -2.45 6.48 9.17
C ALA A 162 -2.95 5.06 9.48
N LYS A 163 -3.23 4.29 8.42
CA LYS A 163 -3.43 2.84 8.48
C LYS A 163 -2.45 2.21 7.50
N PHE A 164 -1.59 1.33 7.99
CA PHE A 164 -0.55 0.70 7.18
C PHE A 164 -0.30 -0.75 7.62
N ASP A 165 0.29 -1.54 6.73
CA ASP A 165 0.61 -2.94 6.98
C ASP A 165 1.96 -2.99 7.68
N PHE A 166 1.95 -3.32 8.97
CA PHE A 166 3.17 -3.36 9.78
C PHE A 166 4.05 -4.58 9.50
N THR A 167 3.61 -5.53 8.64
CA THR A 167 4.45 -6.65 8.19
C THR A 167 5.30 -6.27 6.97
N GLN A 168 4.98 -5.14 6.34
CA GLN A 168 5.76 -4.56 5.25
C GLN A 168 6.81 -3.58 5.77
N ASN A 169 7.87 -3.35 4.97
CA ASN A 169 8.89 -2.34 5.25
C ASN A 169 9.50 -2.43 6.67
N GLY A 170 9.55 -3.63 7.26
CA GLY A 170 10.00 -3.85 8.64
C GLY A 170 9.18 -3.08 9.69
N GLY A 171 7.91 -2.82 9.41
CA GLY A 171 6.98 -2.09 10.28
C GLY A 171 7.23 -0.59 10.37
N LEU A 172 8.12 -0.05 9.53
CA LEU A 172 8.55 1.35 9.59
C LEU A 172 7.46 2.29 9.06
N PHE A 173 7.12 3.29 9.87
CA PHE A 173 6.32 4.44 9.49
C PHE A 173 7.00 5.73 9.99
N THR A 174 7.32 6.64 9.07
CA THR A 174 8.02 7.89 9.40
C THR A 174 7.04 9.02 9.60
N ILE A 175 7.05 9.65 10.77
CA ILE A 175 6.25 10.85 11.04
C ILE A 175 7.17 12.06 10.94
N ARG A 176 6.78 13.08 10.18
CA ARG A 176 7.52 14.34 10.03
C ARG A 176 6.68 15.50 10.54
N ARG A 177 7.34 16.52 11.09
CA ARG A 177 6.66 17.76 11.46
C ARG A 177 6.10 18.50 10.23
N ASP A 178 6.95 18.69 9.24
CA ASP A 178 6.67 19.36 7.98
C ASP A 178 7.53 18.74 6.87
N ASP A 179 7.34 19.18 5.63
CA ASP A 179 8.03 18.60 4.46
C ASP A 179 9.43 19.18 4.22
N THR A 180 9.96 20.00 5.14
CA THR A 180 11.32 20.55 4.98
C THR A 180 12.38 19.48 5.30
N PRO A 181 13.54 19.49 4.61
CA PRO A 181 14.60 18.50 4.85
C PRO A 181 15.17 18.48 6.27
N GLU A 182 15.10 19.61 6.97
CA GLU A 182 15.60 19.79 8.35
C GLU A 182 14.52 19.53 9.40
N ALA A 183 13.28 19.23 8.98
CA ALA A 183 12.17 19.00 9.88
C ALA A 183 12.47 17.81 10.81
N PRO A 184 12.11 17.90 12.10
CA PRO A 184 12.11 16.74 12.98
C PRO A 184 11.30 15.60 12.39
N ALA A 185 11.89 14.41 12.41
CA ALA A 185 11.27 13.18 11.96
C ALA A 185 11.48 12.06 12.97
N TRP A 186 10.46 11.21 13.12
CA TRP A 186 10.48 10.05 13.98
C TRP A 186 10.27 8.80 13.15
N GLU A 187 11.22 7.88 13.23
CA GLU A 187 11.08 6.54 12.70
C GLU A 187 10.37 5.66 13.73
N THR A 188 9.07 5.43 13.51
CA THR A 188 8.29 4.51 14.34
C THR A 188 8.33 3.13 13.71
N ARG A 189 8.53 2.07 14.49
CA ARG A 189 8.44 0.69 14.01
C ARG A 189 7.41 -0.09 14.80
N TRP A 190 6.64 -0.90 14.10
CA TRP A 190 5.50 -1.62 14.66
C TRP A 190 5.61 -3.09 14.30
N THR A 191 5.44 -4.00 15.25
CA THR A 191 5.41 -5.44 14.96
C THR A 191 4.31 -6.15 15.72
N ASN A 192 3.94 -7.31 15.19
CA ASN A 192 2.89 -8.11 15.76
C ASN A 192 3.15 -8.49 17.23
N CYS A 193 2.07 -8.61 18.01
CA CYS A 193 2.12 -9.00 19.42
C CYS A 193 0.94 -9.89 19.80
N SER A 194 -0.30 -9.42 19.58
CA SER A 194 -1.54 -10.15 19.93
C SER A 194 -2.76 -9.50 19.29
N ALA A 195 -3.95 -10.07 19.47
CA ALA A 195 -5.19 -9.50 18.94
C ALA A 195 -5.61 -8.15 19.56
N ASP A 196 -5.06 -7.79 20.72
CA ASP A 196 -5.41 -6.57 21.45
C ASP A 196 -4.21 -5.64 21.71
N ALA A 197 -3.02 -5.96 21.20
CA ALA A 197 -1.83 -5.12 21.34
C ALA A 197 -0.84 -5.32 20.21
N ILE A 198 0.03 -4.32 20.04
CA ILE A 198 1.13 -4.28 19.08
C ILE A 198 2.42 -3.86 19.80
N TYR A 199 3.58 -4.33 19.34
CA TYR A 199 4.85 -3.82 19.83
C TYR A 199 5.25 -2.58 19.03
N ALA A 200 5.69 -1.54 19.74
CA ALA A 200 6.32 -0.35 19.20
C ALA A 200 7.83 -0.39 19.48
N TYR A 201 8.65 -0.03 18.50
CA TYR A 201 10.12 -0.04 18.56
C TYR A 201 10.69 1.28 18.06
N GLY A 202 11.75 1.76 18.70
CA GLY A 202 12.51 2.92 18.25
C GLY A 202 13.94 2.59 17.79
N GLY A 203 14.21 1.32 17.44
CA GLY A 203 15.51 0.85 16.94
C GLY A 203 16.54 0.53 18.03
N TYR A 204 16.61 1.33 19.10
CA TYR A 204 17.48 1.12 20.25
C TYR A 204 16.75 1.37 21.58
N ALA A 205 17.34 0.89 22.68
CA ALA A 205 16.81 1.14 24.02
C ALA A 205 16.79 2.64 24.32
N GLY A 206 15.73 3.11 24.99
CA GLY A 206 15.63 4.53 25.32
C GLY A 206 14.83 5.38 24.35
N VAL A 207 14.23 4.84 23.29
CA VAL A 207 13.59 5.67 22.24
C VAL A 207 12.06 5.68 22.33
N VAL A 208 11.48 4.58 22.83
CA VAL A 208 10.03 4.39 22.88
C VAL A 208 9.60 4.04 24.30
N ALA A 209 8.50 4.63 24.73
CA ALA A 209 7.82 4.33 25.99
C ALA A 209 6.33 4.04 25.74
N HIS A 210 5.72 3.25 26.63
CA HIS A 210 4.27 3.18 26.75
C HIS A 210 3.83 4.18 27.81
N ALA A 211 2.98 5.14 27.44
CA ALA A 211 2.26 5.96 28.41
C ALA A 211 1.17 5.12 29.10
N ARG A 212 1.60 4.31 30.08
CA ARG A 212 0.77 3.28 30.70
C ARG A 212 -0.52 3.88 31.25
N PHE A 213 -1.65 3.27 30.91
CA PHE A 213 -3.03 3.69 31.26
C PHE A 213 -3.53 4.97 30.58
N ALA A 214 -2.69 5.72 29.87
CA ALA A 214 -3.16 6.81 29.03
C ALA A 214 -3.85 6.24 27.78
N THR A 215 -5.04 6.78 27.49
CA THR A 215 -5.89 6.43 26.35
C THR A 215 -6.04 7.59 25.35
N GLY A 216 -5.42 8.73 25.64
CA GLY A 216 -5.41 9.91 24.79
C GLY A 216 -4.28 10.87 25.15
N PHE A 217 -3.94 11.74 24.22
CA PHE A 217 -2.77 12.62 24.34
C PHE A 217 -2.89 13.59 25.52
N ALA A 218 -4.07 14.16 25.77
CA ALA A 218 -4.30 15.11 26.87
C ALA A 218 -4.06 14.54 28.28
N GLN A 219 -4.00 13.22 28.44
CA GLN A 219 -3.70 12.57 29.73
C GLN A 219 -2.20 12.48 30.02
N ILE A 220 -1.38 12.80 29.03
CA ILE A 220 0.08 12.88 29.15
C ILE A 220 0.37 14.37 29.24
N ASP A 221 0.97 14.82 30.33
CA ASP A 221 1.37 16.23 30.49
C ASP A 221 2.80 16.39 29.97
N ASP A 222 3.76 15.74 30.64
CA ASP A 222 5.17 15.68 30.26
C ASP A 222 5.53 14.30 29.65
N PRO A 223 5.74 14.21 28.32
CA PRO A 223 6.17 12.96 27.67
C PRO A 223 7.59 12.53 28.05
N ALA A 224 8.43 13.44 28.56
CA ALA A 224 9.80 13.14 28.98
C ALA A 224 9.85 12.32 30.29
N ALA A 225 8.81 12.44 31.13
CA ALA A 225 8.72 11.77 32.43
C ALA A 225 8.38 10.26 32.35
N LEU A 226 8.13 9.72 31.15
CA LEU A 226 7.80 8.31 30.95
C LEU A 226 9.02 7.39 31.12
N ASP A 227 8.75 6.09 31.32
CA ASP A 227 9.80 5.07 31.42
C ASP A 227 10.25 4.59 30.03
N TYR A 228 11.45 5.02 29.63
CA TYR A 228 12.10 4.66 28.37
C TYR A 228 13.11 3.50 28.52
N GLY A 229 13.05 2.68 29.58
CA GLY A 229 14.08 1.66 29.85
C GLY A 229 14.24 0.56 28.79
N GLY A 230 13.22 0.32 27.95
CA GLY A 230 13.19 -0.76 26.97
C GLY A 230 13.64 -0.37 25.55
N SER A 231 13.93 -1.38 24.72
CA SER A 231 14.07 -1.27 23.26
C SER A 231 12.75 -1.37 22.51
N SER A 232 11.69 -1.78 23.21
CA SER A 232 10.33 -1.89 22.69
C SER A 232 9.31 -1.65 23.80
N ALA A 233 8.10 -1.32 23.40
CA ALA A 233 6.96 -1.14 24.29
C ALA A 233 5.76 -1.92 23.75
N ARG A 234 5.10 -2.71 24.60
CA ARG A 234 3.81 -3.33 24.27
C ARG A 234 2.71 -2.28 24.43
N ILE A 235 2.01 -1.98 23.34
CA ILE A 235 0.97 -0.96 23.27
C ILE A 235 -0.37 -1.63 23.01
N PRO A 236 -1.30 -1.63 23.98
CA PRO A 236 -2.64 -2.15 23.75
C PRO A 236 -3.40 -1.25 22.76
N VAL A 237 -4.45 -1.77 22.13
CA VAL A 237 -5.42 -0.94 21.40
C VAL A 237 -5.95 0.15 22.36
N ARG A 238 -6.05 1.38 21.85
CA ARG A 238 -6.28 2.64 22.58
C ARG A 238 -5.12 3.15 23.44
N GLY A 239 -4.05 2.38 23.61
CA GLY A 239 -2.84 2.82 24.30
C GLY A 239 -2.03 3.82 23.47
N VAL A 240 -1.14 4.55 24.14
CA VAL A 240 -0.27 5.56 23.54
C VAL A 240 1.20 5.16 23.66
N ALA A 241 1.85 4.99 22.51
CA ALA A 241 3.30 4.91 22.39
C ALA A 241 3.86 6.33 22.34
N VAL A 242 5.00 6.58 22.99
CA VAL A 242 5.70 7.86 22.90
C VAL A 242 7.10 7.60 22.39
N PHE A 243 7.42 8.16 21.22
CA PHE A 243 8.74 8.12 20.62
C PHE A 243 9.44 9.46 20.85
N ARG A 244 10.75 9.45 21.03
CA ARG A 244 11.55 10.66 21.24
C ARG A 244 12.78 10.75 20.34
N ASN A 245 13.13 11.96 19.93
CA ASN A 245 14.42 12.33 19.32
C ASN A 245 14.84 13.69 19.90
N ASP A 246 16.11 13.94 20.23
CA ASP A 246 16.63 15.28 20.60
C ASP A 246 15.69 16.21 21.42
N ARG A 247 15.05 15.66 22.47
CA ARG A 247 14.04 16.30 23.35
C ARG A 247 12.68 16.65 22.73
N LYS A 248 12.38 16.22 21.51
CA LYS A 248 11.07 16.30 20.88
C LYS A 248 10.40 14.94 20.90
N PHE A 249 9.07 14.94 20.89
CA PHE A 249 8.27 13.74 21.07
C PHE A 249 7.22 13.61 19.96
N VAL A 250 6.92 12.37 19.60
CA VAL A 250 5.68 12.04 18.90
C VAL A 250 4.92 11.02 19.71
N LEU A 251 3.69 11.37 20.04
CA LEU A 251 2.74 10.51 20.75
C LEU A 251 1.92 9.81 19.67
N CYS A 252 1.93 8.48 19.65
CA CYS A 252 1.20 7.66 18.70
C CYS A 252 0.17 6.82 19.45
N ARG A 253 -1.12 7.09 19.23
CA ARG A 253 -2.20 6.26 19.76
C ARG A 253 -2.55 5.14 18.79
N VAL A 254 -2.62 3.92 19.29
CA VAL A 254 -3.08 2.76 18.51
C VAL A 254 -4.61 2.75 18.47
N GLU A 255 -5.21 3.08 17.35
CA GLU A 255 -6.67 3.13 17.19
C GLU A 255 -7.29 1.76 16.99
N ALA A 256 -6.64 0.92 16.19
CA ALA A 256 -7.08 -0.42 15.84
C ALA A 256 -5.89 -1.24 15.34
N ILE A 257 -5.98 -2.56 15.50
CA ILE A 257 -5.04 -3.52 14.93
C ILE A 257 -5.81 -4.63 14.23
N GLU A 258 -5.28 -5.07 13.11
CA GLU A 258 -5.60 -6.32 12.45
C GLU A 258 -4.31 -7.15 12.58
N PRO A 259 -4.21 -8.14 13.48
CA PRO A 259 -2.99 -8.93 13.64
C PRO A 259 -2.83 -9.94 12.49
N THR A 260 -1.67 -10.61 12.40
CA THR A 260 -1.52 -11.75 11.47
C THR A 260 -2.33 -12.98 11.92
N PRO A 261 -2.58 -13.97 11.03
CA PRO A 261 -3.30 -15.20 11.38
C PRO A 261 -2.77 -15.94 12.59
N ASP A 262 -1.44 -16.01 12.77
CA ASP A 262 -0.79 -16.68 13.91
C ASP A 262 -1.20 -16.09 15.28
N TYR A 263 -1.74 -14.88 15.28
CA TYR A 263 -2.17 -14.15 16.47
C TYR A 263 -3.69 -13.92 16.49
N GLY A 264 -4.45 -14.80 15.81
CA GLY A 264 -5.91 -14.77 15.77
C GLY A 264 -6.50 -13.75 14.80
N GLY A 265 -5.69 -13.29 13.84
CA GLY A 265 -6.07 -12.28 12.85
C GLY A 265 -6.69 -12.81 11.57
N GLY A 266 -7.09 -11.87 10.71
CA GLY A 266 -7.64 -12.16 9.39
C GLY A 266 -6.58 -12.25 8.29
N LEU A 267 -7.01 -12.09 7.04
CA LEU A 267 -6.14 -12.11 5.86
C LEU A 267 -5.16 -10.94 5.79
N HIS A 268 -5.39 -9.87 6.55
CA HIS A 268 -4.55 -8.68 6.58
C HIS A 268 -3.95 -8.45 7.94
N ALA A 269 -2.72 -7.97 7.93
CA ALA A 269 -2.09 -7.36 9.08
C ALA A 269 -2.07 -5.83 8.88
N SER A 270 -2.56 -5.07 9.84
CA SER A 270 -2.50 -3.62 9.78
C SER A 270 -2.59 -2.96 11.15
N VAL A 271 -1.99 -1.79 11.28
CA VAL A 271 -2.18 -0.92 12.44
C VAL A 271 -2.75 0.40 11.96
N LYS A 272 -3.76 0.89 12.68
CA LYS A 272 -4.23 2.25 12.54
C LYS A 272 -3.70 3.06 13.72
N ILE A 273 -2.94 4.11 13.44
CA ILE A 273 -2.45 5.04 14.44
C ILE A 273 -2.99 6.44 14.19
N THR A 274 -3.12 7.21 15.27
CA THR A 274 -3.16 8.67 15.24
C THR A 274 -1.94 9.21 15.96
N TRP A 275 -1.47 10.40 15.59
CA TRP A 275 -0.32 11.01 16.22
C TRP A 275 -0.53 12.47 16.59
N GLU A 276 0.26 12.93 17.56
CA GLU A 276 0.47 14.31 17.97
C GLU A 276 1.97 14.52 18.23
N ILE A 277 2.56 15.52 17.58
CA ILE A 277 3.93 15.95 17.82
C ILE A 277 3.92 16.94 18.98
N ARG A 278 4.81 16.71 19.95
CA ARG A 278 5.07 17.63 21.06
C ARG A 278 6.51 18.06 21.06
N GLU A 279 6.69 19.35 20.94
CA GLU A 279 7.97 20.03 21.14
C GLU A 279 7.91 20.75 22.49
N PRO A 280 9.02 20.80 23.23
CA PRO A 280 9.11 21.53 24.50
C PRO A 280 8.96 23.05 24.33
#